data_AF-A0A4R7W2U4-F1
#
_entry.id   AF-A0A4R7W2U4-F1
#
_cell.length_a   1.000
_cell.length_b   1.000
_cell.length_c   1.000
_cell.angle_alpha   90.00
_cell.angle_beta   90.00
_cell.angle_gamma   90.00
#
_symmetry.space_group_name_H-M   'P 1'
#
loop_
_entity.id
_entity.type
_entity.pdbx_description
1 polymer ?
#
loop_
_entity_poly.entity_id
_entity_poly.type
_entity_poly.pdbx_seq_one_letter_code
_entity_poly.pdbx_strand_id
1 'polypeptide(L)'
;MRIRVALVALALFFAGAPAAVADPVWAPQVNDVKEKLETDCGQAWFWSGRTAGVSVRAYAENAAAKNDGYTLAAKLKEQQIPEPTTDQGWREYSKYFAQGAKCEAFAVVGEDLRPGNIWEEVEYPTLKANPLVAYVWRVDTRTDEACVLWQKPTMPDQDCFTVDK
;
A
#
# COMPACT_ATOMS: atom_id res chain seq x y z
N MET A 1 -63.62 -33.87 -44.56
CA MET A 1 -62.59 -34.86 -44.20
C MET A 1 -61.30 -34.57 -44.96
N ARG A 2 -60.35 -33.85 -44.34
CA ARG A 2 -58.91 -33.90 -44.64
C ARG A 2 -58.16 -33.51 -43.36
N ILE A 3 -57.53 -34.51 -42.76
CA ILE A 3 -56.62 -34.39 -41.61
C ILE A 3 -55.27 -33.88 -42.15
N ARG A 4 -54.68 -32.89 -41.49
CA ARG A 4 -53.22 -32.65 -41.54
C ARG A 4 -52.72 -32.39 -40.12
N VAL A 5 -52.10 -33.43 -39.58
CA VAL A 5 -51.14 -33.35 -38.47
C VAL A 5 -49.86 -32.75 -39.05
N ALA A 6 -49.29 -31.75 -38.38
CA ALA A 6 -47.90 -31.34 -38.59
C ALA A 6 -47.23 -31.09 -37.24
N LEU A 7 -46.00 -31.59 -37.16
CA LEU A 7 -45.15 -31.81 -36.00
C LEU A 7 -44.45 -30.52 -35.53
N VAL A 8 -44.44 -30.34 -34.21
CA VAL A 8 -43.30 -29.98 -33.32
C VAL A 8 -42.15 -29.13 -33.87
N ALA A 9 -41.86 -28.02 -33.19
CA ALA A 9 -40.51 -27.66 -32.76
C ALA A 9 -40.58 -26.78 -31.50
N LEU A 10 -40.43 -27.39 -30.32
CA LEU A 10 -40.22 -26.66 -29.07
C LEU A 10 -38.75 -26.22 -29.05
N ALA A 11 -38.49 -24.94 -29.32
CA ALA A 11 -37.15 -24.37 -29.18
C ALA A 11 -36.84 -24.20 -27.69
N LEU A 12 -35.95 -25.04 -27.16
CA LEU A 12 -35.31 -24.83 -25.85
C LEU A 12 -34.39 -23.60 -25.94
N PHE A 13 -34.83 -22.48 -25.38
CA PHE A 13 -33.95 -21.35 -25.09
C PHE A 13 -33.07 -21.71 -23.90
N PHE A 14 -31.82 -22.11 -24.16
CA PHE A 14 -30.76 -22.03 -23.16
C PHE A 14 -30.36 -20.55 -23.04
N ALA A 15 -30.83 -19.89 -21.99
CA ALA A 15 -30.23 -18.65 -21.52
C ALA A 15 -28.85 -19.00 -20.96
N GLY A 16 -27.81 -18.90 -21.80
CA GLY A 16 -26.43 -18.94 -21.33
C GLY A 16 -26.20 -17.76 -20.39
N ALA A 17 -25.79 -18.04 -19.15
CA ALA A 17 -25.26 -17.01 -18.26
C ALA A 17 -24.11 -16.27 -19.01
N PRO A 18 -23.97 -14.95 -18.85
CA PRO A 18 -22.82 -14.26 -19.43
C PRO A 18 -21.55 -14.89 -18.86
N ALA A 19 -20.67 -15.36 -19.74
CA ALA A 19 -19.34 -15.77 -19.35
C ALA A 19 -18.68 -14.61 -18.61
N ALA A 20 -18.25 -14.86 -17.37
CA ALA A 20 -17.43 -13.90 -16.64
C ALA A 20 -16.24 -13.54 -17.53
N VAL A 21 -16.12 -12.26 -17.86
CA VAL A 21 -15.00 -11.75 -18.64
C VAL A 21 -13.78 -11.95 -17.75
N ALA A 22 -12.89 -12.88 -18.12
CA ALA A 22 -11.64 -13.06 -17.40
C ALA A 22 -10.85 -11.75 -17.46
N ASP A 23 -10.36 -11.28 -16.31
CA ASP A 23 -9.53 -10.07 -16.26
C ASP A 23 -8.37 -10.21 -17.25
N PRO A 24 -8.00 -9.13 -17.96
CA PRO A 24 -6.92 -9.20 -18.93
C PRO A 24 -5.62 -9.63 -18.22
N VAL A 25 -4.86 -10.52 -18.86
CA VAL A 25 -3.62 -11.15 -18.35
C VAL A 25 -2.53 -10.13 -17.94
N TRP A 26 -2.70 -8.84 -18.25
CA TRP A 26 -1.80 -7.75 -17.85
C TRP A 26 -2.24 -6.95 -16.62
N ALA A 27 -3.48 -7.10 -16.14
CA ALA A 27 -3.90 -6.53 -14.87
C ALA A 27 -3.40 -7.44 -13.75
N PRO A 28 -2.51 -6.97 -12.86
CA PRO A 28 -2.06 -7.80 -11.75
C PRO A 28 -3.29 -8.16 -10.90
N GLN A 29 -3.45 -9.46 -10.63
CA GLN A 29 -4.53 -9.95 -9.80
C GLN A 29 -4.39 -9.28 -8.42
N VAL A 30 -5.48 -8.76 -7.85
CA VAL A 30 -5.43 -7.89 -6.65
C VAL A 30 -4.63 -8.51 -5.48
N ASN A 31 -4.69 -9.84 -5.33
CA ASN A 31 -3.90 -10.56 -4.31
C ASN A 31 -2.39 -10.53 -4.59
N ASP A 32 -1.98 -10.60 -5.86
CA ASP A 32 -0.57 -10.58 -6.28
C ASP A 32 0.09 -9.23 -5.95
N VAL A 33 -0.61 -8.11 -6.17
CA VAL A 33 -0.09 -6.78 -5.78
C VAL A 33 0.10 -6.69 -4.28
N LYS A 34 -0.89 -7.13 -3.50
CA LYS A 34 -0.83 -7.05 -2.04
C LYS A 34 0.34 -7.86 -1.48
N GLU A 35 0.51 -9.09 -1.93
CA GLU A 35 1.61 -9.98 -1.51
C GLU A 35 2.98 -9.42 -1.92
N LYS A 36 3.11 -8.89 -3.14
CA LYS A 36 4.35 -8.28 -3.63
C LYS A 36 4.76 -7.00 -2.91
N LEU A 37 3.80 -6.30 -2.30
CA LEU A 37 4.05 -5.09 -1.52
C LEU A 37 4.42 -5.38 -0.05
N GLU A 38 4.48 -6.63 0.39
CA GLU A 38 5.02 -6.96 1.71
C GLU A 38 6.50 -6.59 1.83
N THR A 39 6.92 -6.27 3.05
CA THR A 39 8.32 -5.98 3.39
C THR A 39 8.79 -6.86 4.54
N ASP A 40 10.10 -7.03 4.67
CA ASP A 40 10.67 -7.57 5.90
C ASP A 40 10.64 -6.53 7.03
N CYS A 41 11.10 -6.95 8.21
CA CYS A 41 11.14 -6.10 9.38
C CYS A 41 12.05 -4.88 9.17
N GLY A 42 11.52 -3.68 9.43
CA GLY A 42 12.25 -2.41 9.31
C GLY A 42 12.36 -1.86 7.88
N GLN A 43 11.77 -2.53 6.89
CA GLN A 43 11.91 -2.14 5.49
C GLN A 43 10.80 -1.23 4.95
N ALA A 44 9.73 -0.98 5.70
CA ALA A 44 8.62 -0.15 5.23
C ALA A 44 8.84 1.33 5.57
N TRP A 45 9.07 2.17 4.54
CA TRP A 45 9.30 3.60 4.68
C TRP A 45 8.18 4.41 4.02
N PHE A 46 7.59 5.32 4.79
CA PHE A 46 6.49 6.18 4.41
C PHE A 46 6.95 7.64 4.41
N TRP A 47 6.28 8.48 3.63
CA TRP A 47 6.59 9.90 3.62
C TRP A 47 5.35 10.74 3.32
N SER A 48 5.27 11.92 3.93
CA SER A 48 4.21 12.87 3.64
C SER A 48 4.63 14.29 3.99
N GLY A 49 4.19 15.25 3.18
CA GLY A 49 4.34 16.67 3.47
C GLY A 49 5.68 17.30 3.11
N ARG A 50 5.94 18.42 3.78
CA ARG A 50 7.10 19.28 3.57
C ARG A 50 7.71 19.72 4.89
N THR A 51 9.02 19.99 4.88
CA THR A 51 9.75 20.65 5.96
C THR A 51 10.43 21.88 5.38
N ALA A 52 10.24 23.05 5.98
CA ALA A 52 10.74 24.34 5.47
C ALA A 52 10.40 24.57 3.97
N GLY A 53 9.20 24.17 3.56
CA GLY A 53 8.71 24.27 2.17
C GLY A 53 9.24 23.21 1.19
N VAL A 54 10.20 22.38 1.60
CA VAL A 54 10.81 21.33 0.78
C VAL A 54 10.09 20.00 1.00
N SER A 55 9.77 19.28 -0.08
CA SER A 55 9.17 17.94 0.05
C SER A 55 10.13 16.96 0.70
N VAL A 56 9.63 16.18 1.65
CA VAL A 56 10.40 15.16 2.37
C VAL A 56 10.62 13.88 1.56
N ARG A 57 10.04 13.77 0.35
CA ARG A 57 10.11 12.58 -0.51
C ARG A 57 11.54 12.12 -0.78
N ALA A 58 12.38 13.02 -1.29
CA ALA A 58 13.75 12.67 -1.69
C ALA A 58 14.58 12.19 -0.49
N TYR A 59 14.36 12.79 0.68
CA TYR A 59 14.97 12.32 1.92
C TYR A 59 14.50 10.89 2.23
N ALA A 60 13.19 10.64 2.21
CA ALA A 60 12.65 9.33 2.54
C ALA A 60 13.11 8.22 1.58
N GLU A 61 13.15 8.50 0.27
CA GLU A 61 13.65 7.57 -0.73
C GLU A 61 15.14 7.24 -0.50
N ASN A 62 15.96 8.24 -0.16
CA ASN A 62 17.37 8.04 0.14
C ASN A 62 17.60 7.30 1.46
N ALA A 63 16.87 7.68 2.53
CA ALA A 63 16.99 7.07 3.85
C ALA A 63 16.55 5.59 3.82
N ALA A 64 15.46 5.29 3.12
CA ALA A 64 15.00 3.93 2.89
C ALA A 64 16.07 3.10 2.17
N ALA A 65 16.59 3.60 1.03
CA ALA A 65 17.59 2.87 0.25
C ALA A 65 18.88 2.60 1.03
N LYS A 66 19.31 3.54 1.87
CA LYS A 66 20.48 3.38 2.75
C LYS A 66 20.29 2.34 3.86
N ASN A 67 19.04 2.15 4.30
CA ASN A 67 18.68 1.25 5.37
C ASN A 67 18.04 -0.05 4.87
N ASP A 68 18.39 -0.49 3.64
CA ASP A 68 17.87 -1.70 3.00
C ASP A 68 16.32 -1.77 2.94
N GLY A 69 15.67 -0.60 2.94
CA GLY A 69 14.21 -0.44 2.95
C GLY A 69 13.65 0.12 1.65
N TYR A 70 12.32 0.21 1.62
CA TYR A 70 11.54 0.63 0.47
C TYR A 70 10.55 1.73 0.84
N THR A 71 10.43 2.74 -0.02
CA THR A 71 9.18 3.47 -0.15
C THR A 71 8.20 2.70 -1.03
N LEU A 72 6.90 2.99 -0.97
CA LEU A 72 5.92 2.36 -1.85
C LEU A 72 6.34 2.45 -3.33
N ALA A 73 6.75 3.63 -3.80
CA ALA A 73 7.19 3.82 -5.19
C ALA A 73 8.41 2.97 -5.54
N ALA A 74 9.39 2.85 -4.62
CA ALA A 74 10.54 1.98 -4.82
C ALA A 74 10.13 0.50 -4.89
N LYS A 75 9.20 0.06 -4.04
CA LYS A 75 8.69 -1.32 -4.04
C LYS A 75 7.91 -1.64 -5.31
N LEU A 76 7.05 -0.74 -5.78
CA LEU A 76 6.33 -0.91 -7.04
C LEU A 76 7.29 -1.09 -8.22
N LYS A 77 8.35 -0.26 -8.27
CA LYS A 77 9.40 -0.37 -9.29
C LYS A 77 10.16 -1.69 -9.22
N GLU A 78 10.57 -2.13 -8.03
CA GLU A 78 11.27 -3.41 -7.82
C GLU A 78 10.42 -4.59 -8.33
N GLN A 79 9.14 -4.58 -7.99
CA GLN A 79 8.20 -5.66 -8.32
C GLN A 79 7.61 -5.55 -9.73
N GLN A 80 8.06 -4.56 -10.52
CA GLN A 80 7.58 -4.27 -11.87
C GLN A 80 6.05 -4.05 -11.92
N ILE A 81 5.48 -3.48 -10.86
CA ILE A 81 4.08 -3.13 -10.76
C ILE A 81 3.91 -1.69 -11.27
N PRO A 82 3.00 -1.43 -12.22
CA PRO A 82 2.73 -0.07 -12.68
C PRO A 82 2.31 0.85 -11.55
N GLU A 83 2.85 2.08 -11.53
CA GLU A 83 2.39 3.09 -10.59
C GLU A 83 0.90 3.43 -10.82
N PRO A 84 0.12 3.64 -9.75
CA PRO A 84 -1.24 4.10 -9.88
C PRO A 84 -1.33 5.45 -10.59
N THR A 85 -2.31 5.59 -11.49
CA THR A 85 -2.58 6.86 -12.19
C THR A 85 -3.66 7.70 -11.51
N THR A 86 -4.28 7.19 -10.44
CA THR A 86 -5.38 7.86 -9.72
C THR A 86 -5.08 7.95 -8.22
N ASP A 87 -5.64 8.96 -7.55
CA ASP A 87 -5.52 9.10 -6.09
C ASP A 87 -6.07 7.88 -5.35
N GLN A 88 -7.18 7.31 -5.83
CA GLN A 88 -7.76 6.09 -5.27
C GLN A 88 -6.82 4.88 -5.39
N GLY A 89 -6.15 4.71 -6.54
CA GLY A 89 -5.17 3.64 -6.70
C GLY A 89 -3.94 3.83 -5.81
N TRP A 90 -3.48 5.07 -5.63
CA TRP A 90 -2.42 5.38 -4.65
C TRP A 90 -2.85 5.03 -3.23
N ARG A 91 -4.07 5.38 -2.82
CA ARG A 91 -4.62 5.01 -1.50
C ARG A 91 -4.69 3.50 -1.32
N GLU A 92 -5.14 2.78 -2.33
CA GLU A 92 -5.23 1.33 -2.29
C GLU A 92 -3.85 0.67 -2.12
N TYR A 93 -2.87 1.05 -2.93
CA TYR A 93 -1.53 0.46 -2.85
C TYR A 93 -0.80 0.87 -1.57
N SER A 94 -1.02 2.09 -1.08
CA SER A 94 -0.50 2.55 0.21
C SER A 94 -1.08 1.75 1.37
N LYS A 95 -2.37 1.39 1.31
CA LYS A 95 -2.99 0.49 2.26
C LYS A 95 -2.36 -0.91 2.23
N TYR A 96 -2.14 -1.48 1.04
CA TYR A 96 -1.49 -2.79 0.93
C TYR A 96 -0.06 -2.78 1.48
N PHE A 97 0.71 -1.75 1.16
CA PHE A 97 2.05 -1.57 1.69
C PHE A 97 2.06 -1.46 3.23
N ALA A 98 1.16 -0.67 3.81
CA ALA A 98 0.99 -0.58 5.27
C ALA A 98 0.52 -1.89 5.93
N GLN A 99 -0.32 -2.69 5.24
CA GLN A 99 -0.73 -4.02 5.69
C GLN A 99 0.42 -5.04 5.62
N GLY A 100 1.32 -4.88 4.65
CA GLY A 100 2.47 -5.77 4.44
C GLY A 100 3.70 -5.44 5.29
N ALA A 101 3.70 -4.30 5.99
CA ALA A 101 4.78 -3.90 6.88
C ALA A 101 4.90 -4.84 8.10
N LYS A 102 6.15 -5.10 8.54
CA LYS A 102 6.47 -6.02 9.65
C LYS A 102 7.44 -5.36 10.63
N CYS A 103 7.33 -5.71 11.91
CA CYS A 103 8.09 -5.16 13.03
C CYS A 103 8.08 -3.62 13.09
N GLU A 104 8.98 -2.96 12.38
CA GLU A 104 9.20 -1.52 12.43
C GLU A 104 8.84 -0.91 11.09
N ALA A 105 8.11 0.20 11.15
CA ALA A 105 7.85 1.06 10.01
C ALA A 105 8.40 2.47 10.28
N PHE A 106 8.89 3.13 9.24
CA PHE A 106 9.51 4.44 9.33
C PHE A 106 8.67 5.47 8.59
N ALA A 107 8.42 6.62 9.20
CA ALA A 107 7.58 7.67 8.67
C ALA A 107 8.34 8.99 8.65
N VAL A 108 8.69 9.46 7.44
CA VAL A 108 9.27 10.78 7.23
C VAL A 108 8.14 11.77 7.00
N VAL A 109 7.67 12.41 8.07
CA VAL A 109 6.50 13.30 8.05
C VAL A 109 6.92 14.74 8.28
N GLY A 110 6.74 15.57 7.25
CA GLY A 110 7.01 16.99 7.28
C GLY A 110 6.08 17.76 8.22
N GLU A 111 6.41 19.02 8.48
CA GLU A 111 5.61 19.93 9.33
C GLU A 111 4.36 20.48 8.62
N ASP A 112 4.35 20.48 7.29
CA ASP A 112 3.23 20.93 6.46
C ASP A 112 2.62 19.76 5.69
N LEU A 113 1.37 19.42 6.03
CA LEU A 113 0.58 18.34 5.42
C LEU A 113 -0.65 18.90 4.72
N ARG A 114 -0.90 18.42 3.50
CA ARG A 114 -2.14 18.75 2.80
C ARG A 114 -3.34 18.07 3.51
N PRO A 115 -4.50 18.73 3.62
CA PRO A 115 -5.73 18.07 4.07
C PRO A 115 -6.06 16.84 3.22
N GLY A 116 -6.46 15.76 3.88
CA GLY A 116 -6.80 14.49 3.23
C GLY A 116 -5.62 13.77 2.58
N ASN A 117 -4.40 13.98 3.10
CA ASN A 117 -3.24 13.22 2.64
C ASN A 117 -3.37 11.73 2.96
N ILE A 118 -2.73 10.89 2.13
CA ILE A 118 -2.81 9.43 2.23
C ILE A 118 -2.21 8.90 3.54
N TRP A 119 -1.17 9.57 4.05
CA TRP A 119 -0.54 9.18 5.32
C TRP A 119 -1.51 9.20 6.49
N GLU A 120 -2.20 10.33 6.73
CA GLU A 120 -3.12 10.46 7.85
C GLU A 120 -4.41 9.64 7.67
N GLU A 121 -4.94 9.57 6.45
CA GLU A 121 -6.22 8.91 6.19
C GLU A 121 -6.13 7.39 6.00
N VAL A 122 -4.98 6.88 5.54
CA VAL A 122 -4.83 5.49 5.10
C VAL A 122 -3.66 4.79 5.78
N GLU A 123 -2.44 5.27 5.60
CA GLU A 123 -1.24 4.53 5.98
C GLU A 123 -1.09 4.42 7.49
N TYR A 124 -1.11 5.55 8.21
CA TYR A 124 -0.96 5.58 9.65
C TYR A 124 -2.03 4.79 10.42
N PRO A 125 -3.35 4.94 10.13
CA PRO A 125 -4.35 4.09 10.78
C PRO A 125 -4.20 2.61 10.42
N THR A 126 -3.76 2.27 9.20
CA THR A 126 -3.51 0.89 8.79
C THR A 126 -2.33 0.28 9.54
N LEU A 127 -1.23 1.03 9.72
CA LEU A 127 -0.06 0.59 10.49
C LEU A 127 -0.41 0.29 11.95
N LYS A 128 -1.20 1.16 12.60
CA LYS A 128 -1.66 0.92 13.99
C LYS A 128 -2.54 -0.31 14.13
N ALA A 129 -3.29 -0.66 13.09
CA ALA A 129 -4.15 -1.83 13.06
C ALA A 129 -3.42 -3.11 12.62
N ASN A 130 -2.19 -3.00 12.09
CA ASN A 130 -1.43 -4.13 11.59
C ASN A 130 -0.84 -4.94 12.77
N PRO A 131 -1.23 -6.21 12.95
CA PRO A 131 -0.76 -7.02 14.07
C PRO A 131 0.74 -7.35 14.00
N LEU A 132 1.38 -7.22 12.84
CA LEU A 132 2.81 -7.50 12.65
C LEU A 132 3.69 -6.28 12.94
N VAL A 133 3.12 -5.08 13.03
CA VAL A 133 3.87 -3.86 13.38
C VAL A 133 3.93 -3.71 14.90
N ALA A 134 5.12 -3.47 15.41
CA ALA A 134 5.47 -3.21 16.80
C ALA A 134 5.67 -1.70 17.03
N TYR A 135 6.37 -1.04 16.12
CA TYR A 135 6.72 0.38 16.20
C TYR A 135 6.50 1.09 14.86
N VAL A 136 6.03 2.33 14.94
CA VAL A 136 6.11 3.31 13.86
C VAL A 136 7.01 4.43 14.35
N TRP A 137 8.10 4.66 13.65
CA TRP A 137 9.10 5.67 13.96
C TRP A 137 8.87 6.92 13.12
N ARG A 138 8.86 8.10 13.74
CA ARG A 138 8.93 9.37 13.01
C ARG A 138 10.39 9.77 12.84
N VAL A 139 10.81 9.96 11.61
CA VAL A 139 12.17 10.41 11.27
C VAL A 139 12.16 11.92 11.02
N ASP A 140 12.98 12.69 11.74
CA ASP A 140 13.17 14.12 11.50
C ASP A 140 14.25 14.34 10.44
N THR A 141 13.86 14.99 9.34
CA THR A 141 14.74 15.27 8.19
C THR A 141 15.91 16.21 8.49
N ARG A 142 15.93 16.87 9.67
CA ARG A 142 16.96 17.84 10.07
C ARG A 142 18.01 17.25 11.00
N THR A 143 17.65 16.20 11.76
CA THR A 143 18.52 15.60 12.77
C THR A 143 18.88 14.15 12.47
N ASP A 144 18.22 13.53 11.49
CA ASP A 144 18.35 12.10 11.18
C ASP A 144 17.94 11.19 12.36
N GLU A 145 17.19 11.73 13.33
CA GLU A 145 16.68 10.97 14.47
C GLU A 145 15.30 10.38 14.17
N ALA A 146 15.16 9.09 14.47
CA ALA A 146 13.92 8.35 14.55
C ALA A 146 13.44 8.30 16.00
N CYS A 147 12.27 8.86 16.28
CA CYS A 147 11.60 8.78 17.57
C CYS A 147 10.28 8.01 17.45
N VAL A 148 9.80 7.39 18.54
CA VAL A 148 8.52 6.67 18.52
C VAL A 148 7.39 7.64 18.15
N LEU A 149 6.70 7.35 17.04
CA LEU A 149 5.44 8.00 16.69
C LEU A 149 4.25 7.22 17.25
N TRP A 150 4.34 5.91 17.19
CA TRP A 150 3.40 4.96 17.77
C TRP A 150 4.11 3.66 18.10
N GLN A 151 3.67 3.01 19.18
CA GLN A 151 4.08 1.65 19.50
C GLN A 151 2.85 0.84 19.89
N LYS A 152 2.92 -0.46 19.65
CA LYS A 152 1.92 -1.39 20.16
C LYS A 152 1.91 -1.36 21.69
N PRO A 153 0.74 -1.39 22.37
CA PRO A 153 0.68 -1.24 23.83
C PRO A 153 1.48 -2.25 24.64
N THR A 154 1.80 -3.41 24.07
CA THR A 154 2.59 -4.48 24.71
C THR A 154 4.10 -4.28 24.55
N MET A 155 4.54 -3.29 23.80
CA MET A 155 5.95 -3.01 23.55
C MET A 155 6.51 -2.06 24.59
N PRO A 156 7.78 -2.23 25.02
CA PRO A 156 8.43 -1.29 25.92
C PRO A 156 8.62 0.07 25.25
N ASP A 157 8.67 1.12 26.06
CA ASP A 157 9.09 2.45 25.62
C ASP A 157 10.50 2.38 25.04
N GLN A 158 10.75 3.20 24.02
CA GLN A 158 12.04 3.29 23.34
C GLN A 158 12.46 4.74 23.24
N ASP A 159 13.77 4.98 23.43
CA ASP A 159 14.38 6.27 23.13
C ASP A 159 14.51 6.47 21.62
N CYS A 160 14.72 7.73 21.22
CA CYS A 160 15.06 8.03 19.84
C CYS A 160 16.43 7.45 19.46
N PHE A 161 16.63 7.15 18.18
CA PHE A 161 17.92 6.71 17.64
C PHE A 161 18.22 7.38 16.31
N THR A 162 19.50 7.46 15.95
CA THR A 162 19.92 7.99 14.65
C THR A 162 19.78 6.93 13.55
N VAL A 163 19.25 7.32 12.40
CA VAL A 163 18.93 6.47 11.24
C VAL A 163 20.17 6.12 10.38
N ASP A 164 21.37 6.51 10.81
CA ASP A 164 22.60 6.37 10.03
C ASP A 164 22.97 4.91 9.73
N LYS A 165 22.84 4.54 8.45
CA LYS A 165 23.64 3.55 7.73
C LYS A 165 24.05 4.08 6.36
#